data_AF-A0A7X5SWF9-F1
#
_entry.id   AF-A0A7X5SWF9-F1
#
_cell.length_a   1.000
_cell.length_b   1.000
_cell.length_c   1.000
_cell.angle_alpha   90.00
_cell.angle_beta   90.00
_cell.angle_gamma   90.00
#
_symmetry.space_group_name_H-M   'P 1'
#
loop_
_entity.id
_entity.type
_entity.pdbx_description
1 polymer ?
#
loop_
_entity_poly.entity_id
_entity_poly.type
_entity_poly.pdbx_seq_one_letter_code
_entity_poly.pdbx_strand_id
1 'polypeptide(L)' 'MKCPVCSKEVDIFDICDNCGWQNNGPKEKENDLAGPNKMTLKEAREAYKENKKII' A
#
# COMPACT_ATOMS: atom_id res chain seq x y z
N MET A 1 -1.42 -4.02 11.92
CA MET A 1 -1.25 -5.13 10.95
C MET A 1 -0.07 -4.80 10.04
N LYS A 2 0.47 -5.75 9.28
CA LYS A 2 1.61 -5.47 8.40
C LYS A 2 1.13 -4.75 7.13
N CYS A 3 1.71 -3.59 6.85
CA CYS A 3 1.56 -2.88 5.58
C CYS A 3 1.95 -3.84 4.46
N PRO A 4 1.08 -4.07 3.47
CA PRO A 4 1.36 -5.04 2.43
C PRO A 4 2.57 -4.60 1.59
N VAL A 5 2.83 -3.30 1.44
CA VAL A 5 3.95 -2.77 0.65
C VAL A 5 5.30 -2.92 1.36
N CYS A 6 5.43 -2.37 2.58
CA CYS A 6 6.71 -2.22 3.26
C CYS A 6 6.87 -3.05 4.55
N SER A 7 5.84 -3.81 4.95
CA SER A 7 5.83 -4.65 6.15
C SER A 7 6.04 -3.92 7.49
N LYS A 8 5.90 -2.59 7.53
CA LYS A 8 5.77 -1.82 8.78
C LYS A 8 4.36 -1.99 9.36
N GLU A 9 4.20 -1.69 10.65
CA GLU A 9 2.87 -1.64 11.24
C GLU A 9 2.05 -0.52 10.62
N VAL A 10 0.77 -0.81 10.37
CA VAL A 10 -0.26 0.13 9.94
C VAL A 10 -1.61 -0.43 10.40
N ASP A 11 -2.55 0.44 10.73
CA ASP A 11 -3.90 0.04 11.05
C ASP A 11 -4.72 -0.29 9.80
N ILE A 12 -5.84 -0.99 9.99
CA ILE A 12 -6.75 -1.32 8.89
C ILE A 12 -7.42 -0.02 8.44
N PHE A 13 -7.47 0.22 7.13
CA PHE A 13 -8.01 1.46 6.55
C PHE A 13 -7.24 2.73 6.90
N ASP A 14 -5.97 2.60 7.29
CA ASP A 14 -5.07 3.72 7.58
C ASP A 14 -3.90 3.82 6.58
N ILE A 15 -3.28 4.99 6.51
CA ILE A 15 -2.13 5.29 5.66
C ILE A 15 -0.85 4.91 6.39
N CYS A 16 -0.01 4.11 5.75
CA CYS A 16 1.27 3.74 6.35
C CYS A 16 2.25 4.92 6.35
N ASP A 17 2.62 5.42 7.53
CA ASP A 17 3.58 6.53 7.70
C ASP A 17 4.95 6.29 7.04
N ASN A 18 5.34 5.03 6.81
CA ASN A 18 6.63 4.70 6.22
C ASN A 18 6.65 4.77 4.68
N CYS A 19 5.55 4.41 4.01
CA CYS A 19 5.55 4.30 2.54
C CYS A 19 4.40 5.06 1.87
N GLY A 20 3.42 5.55 2.62
CA GLY A 20 2.26 6.28 2.12
C GLY A 20 1.14 5.41 1.53
N TRP A 21 1.28 4.07 1.54
CA TRP A 21 0.20 3.18 1.09
C TRP A 21 -0.95 3.16 2.09
N GLN A 22 -2.18 3.37 1.63
CA GLN A 22 -3.35 3.06 2.46
C GLN A 22 -3.61 1.56 2.47
N ASN A 23 -3.66 0.98 3.66
CA ASN A 23 -4.08 -0.39 3.88
C ASN A 23 -5.59 -0.54 3.66
N ASN A 24 -6.04 -1.42 2.76
CA ASN A 24 -7.47 -1.63 2.48
C ASN A 24 -8.06 -2.89 3.15
N GLY A 25 -7.38 -3.42 4.16
CA GLY A 25 -7.81 -4.59 4.93
C GLY A 25 -7.55 -5.94 4.24
N PRO A 26 -8.02 -7.04 4.83
CA PRO A 26 -7.60 -8.40 4.47
C PRO A 26 -8.09 -8.89 3.09
N LYS A 27 -9.00 -8.16 2.44
CA LYS A 27 -9.54 -8.52 1.11
C LYS A 27 -8.87 -7.76 -0.04
N GLU A 28 -7.82 -6.98 0.24
CA GLU A 28 -7.07 -6.25 -0.77
C GLU A 28 -6.41 -7.20 -1.78
N LYS A 29 -6.44 -6.83 -3.06
CA LYS A 29 -5.87 -7.61 -4.16
C LYS A 29 -4.79 -6.81 -4.88
N GLU A 30 -3.84 -7.53 -5.48
CA GLU A 30 -2.69 -6.97 -6.19
C GLU A 30 -3.06 -5.93 -7.26
N ASN A 31 -4.14 -6.16 -8.02
CA ASN A 31 -4.50 -5.34 -9.19
C ASN A 31 -5.73 -4.43 -8.95
N ASP A 32 -6.23 -4.36 -7.73
CA ASP A 32 -7.39 -3.52 -7.41
C ASP A 32 -6.92 -2.09 -7.08
N LEU A 33 -7.66 -1.10 -7.57
CA LEU A 33 -7.61 0.26 -7.04
C LEU A 33 -8.61 0.33 -5.88
N ALA A 34 -8.11 0.54 -4.67
CA ALA A 34 -8.93 0.54 -3.46
C ALA A 34 -8.68 1.79 -2.61
N GLY A 35 -9.77 2.34 -2.07
CA GLY A 35 -9.73 3.55 -1.26
C GLY A 35 -9.20 4.76 -2.06
N PRO A 36 -8.30 5.57 -1.49
CA PRO A 36 -7.70 6.74 -2.13
C PRO A 36 -6.39 6.44 -2.87
N ASN A 37 -5.94 5.17 -2.93
CA ASN A 37 -4.73 4.81 -3.66
C ASN A 37 -4.91 5.11 -5.17
N LYS A 38 -3.89 5.68 -5.82
CA LYS A 38 -3.93 6.00 -7.26
C LYS A 38 -3.19 4.99 -8.11
N MET A 39 -2.65 3.96 -7.49
CA MET A 39 -2.03 2.81 -8.12
C MET A 39 -2.48 1.53 -7.44
N THR A 40 -2.33 0.42 -8.13
CA THR A 40 -2.59 -0.92 -7.62
C THR A 40 -1.57 -1.31 -6.56
N LEU A 41 -1.91 -2.30 -5.71
CA LEU A 41 -0.97 -2.80 -4.70
C LEU A 41 0.32 -3.35 -5.36
N LYS A 42 0.19 -3.96 -6.53
CA LYS A 42 1.33 -4.44 -7.32
C LYS A 42 2.26 -3.30 -7.70
N GLU A 43 1.72 -2.23 -8.29
CA GLU A 43 2.49 -1.04 -8.68
C GLU A 43 3.13 -0.37 -7.46
N ALA A 44 2.44 -0.33 -6.31
CA ALA A 44 3.00 0.23 -5.08
C ALA A 44 4.19 -0.58 -4.56
N ARG A 45 4.15 -1.91 -4.65
CA ARG A 45 5.30 -2.78 -4.31
C ARG A 45 6.47 -2.55 -5.26
N GLU A 46 6.21 -2.41 -6.56
CA GLU A 46 7.24 -2.14 -7.57
C GLU A 46 7.88 -0.76 -7.34
N ALA A 47 7.06 0.28 -7.14
CA ALA A 47 7.52 1.62 -6.80
C ALA A 47 8.38 1.64 -5.53
N TYR A 48 7.95 0.94 -4.47
CA TYR A 48 8.72 0.86 -3.22
C TYR A 48 10.09 0.20 -3.42
N LYS A 49 10.17 -0.90 -4.19
CA LYS A 49 11.45 -1.57 -4.52
C LYS A 49 12.39 -0.67 -5.30
N GLU A 50 11.84 0.18 -6.17
CA GLU A 50 12.60 1.11 -7.00
C GLU A 50 12.89 2.45 -6.31
N ASN A 51 12.54 2.60 -5.02
CA ASN A 51 12.60 3.87 -4.27
C ASN A 51 11.87 5.02 -4.98
N LYS A 52 10.82 4.69 -5.74
CA LYS A 52 9.92 5.65 -6.38
C LYS A 52 8.80 6.02 -5.43
N LYS A 53 8.18 7.18 -5.71
CA LYS A 53 7.04 7.67 -4.94
C LYS A 53 5.80 6.78 -5.17
N ILE A 54 5.15 6.39 -4.08
CA ILE A 54 3.81 5.80 -4.08
C ILE A 54 2.79 6.94 -4.14
N ILE A 55 1.80 6.86 -5.03
CA ILE A 55 0.80 7.92 -5.31
C ILE A 55 -0.64 7.46 -5.16
#